data_AF-A0A3N5XBW3-F1
#
_entry.id   AF-A0A3N5XBW3-F1
#
_cell.length_a   1.000
_cell.length_b   1.000
_cell.length_c   1.000
_cell.angle_alpha   90.00
_cell.angle_beta   90.00
_cell.angle_gamma   90.00
#
_symmetry.space_group_name_H-M   'P 1'
#
loop_
_entity.id
_entity.type
_entity.pdbx_description
1 polymer ?
#
loop_
_entity_poly.entity_id
_entity_poly.type
_entity_poly.pdbx_seq_one_letter_code
_entity_poly.pdbx_strand_id
1 'polypeptide(L)'
;GFASRISLALPVDACVPAPGQGAIAIELRAGDERTREAVARVNQPLAAAAVAAERALVAELGGGCQVPIGALALPDGDSLDLQAVVVSLDGQRAVRARARGPGGDAAGLGRRVARQLLEDGAGAILDDVREAQGPAGGLQP
;
A
#
# COMPACT_ATOMS: atom_id res chain seq x y z
N GLY A 1 -9.43 -21.76 -5.75
CA GLY A 1 -10.04 -23.08 -5.45
C GLY A 1 -9.45 -23.83 -4.26
N PHE A 2 -8.47 -23.28 -3.53
CA PHE A 2 -7.83 -23.97 -2.38
C PHE A 2 -8.22 -23.36 -1.03
N ALA A 3 -9.43 -22.81 -0.90
CA ALA A 3 -9.87 -22.15 0.33
C ALA A 3 -9.79 -23.08 1.55
N SER A 4 -9.96 -24.40 1.36
CA SER A 4 -9.81 -25.43 2.41
C SER A 4 -8.40 -25.56 2.98
N ARG A 5 -7.39 -24.94 2.36
CA ARG A 5 -6.02 -24.89 2.88
C ARG A 5 -5.77 -23.73 3.85
N ILE A 6 -6.71 -22.79 3.97
CA ILE A 6 -6.59 -21.63 4.87
C ILE A 6 -6.96 -22.08 6.28
N SER A 7 -5.97 -22.27 7.14
CA SER A 7 -6.21 -22.62 8.56
C SER A 7 -6.77 -21.43 9.36
N LEU A 8 -6.36 -20.21 9.00
CA LEU A 8 -6.80 -18.97 9.63
C LEU A 8 -6.62 -17.80 8.67
N ALA A 9 -7.64 -16.95 8.55
CA ALA A 9 -7.48 -15.61 7.98
C ALA A 9 -7.00 -14.68 9.10
N LEU A 10 -5.83 -14.07 8.94
CA LEU A 10 -5.27 -13.19 9.95
C LEU A 10 -6.11 -11.90 10.06
N PRO A 11 -6.49 -11.49 11.28
CA PRO A 11 -7.07 -10.16 11.50
C PRO A 11 -6.12 -9.06 11.01
N VAL A 12 -6.67 -7.97 10.48
CA VAL A 12 -5.87 -6.91 9.85
C VAL A 12 -5.03 -6.14 10.88
N ASP A 13 -5.53 -5.97 12.10
CA ASP A 13 -4.80 -5.38 13.21
C ASP A 13 -3.58 -6.24 13.62
N ALA A 14 -3.70 -7.56 13.49
CA ALA A 14 -2.59 -8.51 13.71
C ALA A 14 -1.57 -8.50 12.57
N CYS A 15 -2.01 -8.43 11.30
CA CYS A 15 -1.14 -8.40 10.13
C CYS A 15 -1.74 -7.49 9.05
N VAL A 16 -1.24 -6.25 8.97
CA VAL A 16 -1.68 -5.31 7.94
C VAL A 16 -1.17 -5.81 6.58
N PRO A 17 -2.04 -5.98 5.57
CA PRO A 17 -1.64 -6.49 4.26
C PRO A 17 -0.55 -5.67 3.58
N ALA A 18 0.14 -6.31 2.64
CA ALA A 18 0.98 -5.58 1.70
C ALA A 18 0.12 -4.60 0.88
N PRO A 19 0.63 -3.40 0.55
CA PRO A 19 -0.06 -2.44 -0.32
C PRO A 19 -0.52 -3.10 -1.64
N GLY A 20 -1.80 -3.03 -1.95
CA GLY A 20 -2.42 -3.61 -3.14
C GLY A 20 -2.70 -5.12 -3.07
N GLN A 21 -2.50 -5.77 -1.93
CA GLN A 21 -2.72 -7.22 -1.80
C GLN A 21 -4.16 -7.61 -2.16
N GLY A 22 -4.30 -8.58 -3.07
CA GLY A 22 -5.60 -9.08 -3.53
C GLY A 22 -6.21 -8.28 -4.68
N ALA A 23 -5.63 -7.13 -5.06
CA ALA A 23 -6.01 -6.40 -6.26
C ALA A 23 -5.30 -6.97 -7.50
N ILE A 24 -5.98 -6.87 -8.65
CA ILE A 24 -5.40 -7.14 -9.97
C ILE A 24 -5.36 -5.82 -10.73
N ALA A 25 -4.16 -5.41 -11.14
CA ALA A 25 -3.95 -4.25 -11.99
C ALA A 25 -3.68 -4.69 -13.44
N ILE A 26 -4.19 -3.93 -14.40
CA ILE A 26 -3.93 -4.13 -15.82
C ILE A 26 -3.12 -2.93 -16.31
N GLU A 27 -1.90 -3.19 -16.79
CA GLU A 27 -1.06 -2.17 -17.40
C GLU A 27 -1.30 -2.10 -18.91
N LEU A 28 -1.37 -0.88 -19.43
CA LEU A 28 -1.67 -0.59 -20.83
C LEU A 28 -0.60 0.33 -21.41
N ARG A 29 -0.45 0.30 -22.74
CA ARG A 29 0.37 1.27 -23.45
C ARG A 29 -0.28 2.66 -23.37
N ALA A 30 0.53 3.69 -23.11
CA ALA A 30 0.07 5.07 -23.15
C ALA A 30 -0.49 5.41 -24.54
N GLY A 31 -1.65 6.07 -24.58
CA GLY A 31 -2.33 6.48 -25.82
C GLY A 31 -3.17 5.38 -26.51
N ASP A 32 -3.20 4.14 -26.02
CA ASP A 32 -4.07 3.09 -26.58
C ASP A 32 -5.51 3.22 -26.02
N GLU A 33 -6.30 4.09 -26.65
CA GLU A 33 -7.70 4.35 -26.28
C GLU A 33 -8.58 3.11 -26.40
N ARG A 34 -8.37 2.31 -27.46
CA ARG A 34 -9.16 1.11 -27.72
C ARG A 34 -9.03 0.11 -26.57
N THR A 35 -7.80 -0.14 -26.13
CA THR A 35 -7.58 -1.07 -25.01
C THR A 35 -8.08 -0.46 -23.70
N ARG A 36 -7.95 0.86 -23.50
CA ARG A 36 -8.49 1.54 -22.31
C ARG A 36 -9.99 1.39 -22.18
N GLU A 37 -10.74 1.62 -23.25
CA GLU A 37 -12.20 1.46 -23.28
C GLU A 37 -12.63 0.02 -23.00
N ALA A 38 -11.86 -0.96 -23.48
CA ALA A 38 -12.14 -2.37 -23.24
C ALA A 38 -11.99 -2.73 -21.75
N VAL A 39 -10.89 -2.32 -21.11
CA VAL A 39 -10.63 -2.66 -19.70
C VAL A 39 -11.39 -1.79 -18.71
N ALA A 40 -11.82 -0.59 -19.08
CA ALA A 40 -12.61 0.29 -18.23
C ALA A 40 -13.88 -0.42 -17.69
N ARG A 41 -14.43 -1.37 -18.45
CA ARG A 41 -15.63 -2.15 -18.08
C ARG A 41 -15.42 -3.10 -16.89
N VAL A 42 -14.18 -3.50 -16.62
CA VAL A 42 -13.83 -4.39 -15.49
C VAL A 42 -13.18 -3.65 -14.33
N ASN A 43 -12.95 -2.34 -14.47
CA ASN A 43 -12.36 -1.53 -13.41
C ASN A 43 -13.40 -1.22 -12.33
N GLN A 44 -13.04 -1.44 -11.06
CA GLN A 44 -13.88 -1.12 -9.90
C GLN A 44 -13.35 0.19 -9.27
N PRO A 45 -14.11 1.31 -9.33
CA PRO A 45 -13.59 2.64 -8.95
C PRO A 45 -13.13 2.76 -7.48
N LEU A 46 -13.86 2.17 -6.53
CA LEU A 46 -13.50 2.22 -5.11
C LEU A 46 -12.27 1.36 -4.82
N ALA A 47 -12.13 0.20 -5.46
CA ALA A 47 -10.92 -0.62 -5.36
C ALA A 47 -9.71 0.10 -5.95
N ALA A 48 -9.88 0.76 -7.11
CA ALA A 48 -8.84 1.57 -7.72
C ALA A 48 -8.41 2.75 -6.82
N ALA A 49 -9.37 3.41 -6.17
CA ALA A 49 -9.10 4.47 -5.20
C ALA A 49 -8.36 3.95 -3.96
N ALA A 50 -8.77 2.82 -3.39
CA ALA A 50 -8.08 2.17 -2.28
C ALA A 50 -6.60 1.88 -2.61
N VAL A 51 -6.35 1.21 -3.74
CA VAL A 51 -5.00 0.90 -4.21
C VAL A 51 -4.20 2.18 -4.52
N ALA A 52 -4.84 3.23 -5.03
CA ALA A 52 -4.17 4.52 -5.27
C ALA A 52 -3.72 5.19 -3.96
N ALA A 53 -4.52 5.11 -2.89
CA ALA A 53 -4.14 5.62 -1.57
C ALA A 53 -2.94 4.83 -1.00
N GLU A 54 -2.99 3.50 -1.05
CA GLU A 54 -1.92 2.61 -0.59
C GLU A 54 -0.62 2.85 -1.36
N ARG A 55 -0.67 2.95 -2.69
CA ARG A 55 0.50 3.22 -3.53
C ARG A 55 1.08 4.62 -3.30
N ALA A 56 0.24 5.62 -3.12
CA ALA A 56 0.70 6.98 -2.82
C ALA A 56 1.42 7.05 -1.47
N LEU A 57 0.95 6.30 -0.47
CA LEU A 57 1.64 6.16 0.81
C LEU A 57 3.03 5.56 0.64
N VAL A 58 3.15 4.45 -0.10
CA VAL A 58 4.45 3.78 -0.33
C VAL A 58 5.42 4.70 -1.06
N ALA A 59 4.93 5.40 -2.09
CA ALA A 59 5.73 6.34 -2.85
C ALA A 59 6.24 7.51 -1.98
N GLU A 60 5.39 8.07 -1.11
CA GLU A 60 5.78 9.16 -0.20
C GLU A 60 6.81 8.70 0.84
N LEU A 61 6.74 7.45 1.31
CA LEU A 61 7.73 6.85 2.21
C LEU A 61 9.05 6.50 1.49
N GLY A 62 9.13 6.66 0.17
CA GLY A 62 10.26 6.22 -0.65
C GLY A 62 10.46 4.69 -0.58
N GLY A 63 9.35 3.95 -0.46
CA GLY A 63 9.34 2.50 -0.37
C GLY A 63 9.41 1.81 -1.73
N GLY A 64 10.15 0.70 -1.80
CA GLY A 64 10.14 -0.25 -2.91
C GLY A 64 9.51 -1.60 -2.50
N CYS A 65 9.68 -2.67 -3.29
CA CYS A 65 9.13 -3.99 -2.94
C CYS A 65 9.73 -4.63 -1.68
N GLN A 66 10.83 -4.11 -1.14
CA GLN A 66 11.59 -4.71 -0.04
C GLN A 66 11.54 -3.91 1.27
N VAL A 67 10.56 -3.01 1.45
CA VAL A 67 10.41 -2.27 2.72
C VAL A 67 9.30 -2.87 3.59
N PRO A 68 9.47 -2.88 4.92
CA PRO A 68 8.51 -3.48 5.86
C PRO A 68 7.31 -2.56 6.12
N ILE A 69 6.54 -2.30 5.06
CA ILE A 69 5.34 -1.45 5.06
C ILE A 69 4.10 -2.32 4.88
N GLY A 70 3.12 -2.17 5.77
CA GLY A 70 1.75 -2.64 5.56
C GLY A 70 0.83 -1.46 5.31
N ALA A 71 -0.11 -1.59 4.37
CA ALA A 71 -1.14 -0.57 4.13
C ALA A 71 -2.43 -1.23 3.62
N LEU A 72 -3.57 -0.80 4.14
CA LEU A 72 -4.89 -1.21 3.68
C LEU A 72 -5.85 -0.02 3.72
N ALA A 73 -6.40 0.32 2.56
CA ALA A 73 -7.50 1.26 2.41
C ALA A 73 -8.82 0.49 2.20
N LEU A 74 -9.82 0.76 3.03
CA LEU A 74 -11.15 0.19 2.88
C LEU A 74 -12.16 1.29 2.52
N PRO A 75 -13.06 1.06 1.53
CA PRO A 75 -14.18 1.96 1.28
C PRO A 75 -15.14 2.03 2.49
N ASP A 76 -15.54 3.24 2.84
CA ASP A 76 -16.57 3.56 3.84
C ASP A 76 -17.48 4.66 3.25
N GLY A 77 -18.55 4.24 2.59
CA GLY A 77 -19.39 5.13 1.77
C GLY A 77 -18.60 5.79 0.65
N ASP A 78 -18.61 7.13 0.60
CA ASP A 78 -17.84 7.95 -0.35
C ASP A 78 -16.41 8.25 0.13
N SER A 79 -16.00 7.68 1.26
CA SER A 79 -14.70 7.86 1.88
C SER A 79 -13.86 6.58 1.83
N LEU A 80 -12.57 6.74 2.07
CA LEU A 80 -11.63 5.67 2.31
C LEU A 80 -11.14 5.78 3.75
N ASP A 81 -10.98 4.64 4.39
CA ASP A 81 -10.33 4.46 5.67
C ASP A 81 -9.00 3.75 5.45
N LEU A 82 -7.91 4.50 5.51
CA LEU A 82 -6.55 4.00 5.27
C LEU A 82 -5.84 3.81 6.61
N GLN A 83 -5.40 2.58 6.87
CA GLN A 83 -4.47 2.26 7.95
C GLN A 83 -3.15 1.75 7.40
N ALA A 84 -2.06 2.09 8.07
CA ALA A 84 -0.73 1.70 7.67
C ALA A 84 0.19 1.48 8.87
N VAL A 85 1.25 0.72 8.63
CA VAL A 85 2.28 0.39 9.61
C VAL A 85 3.65 0.32 8.93
N VAL A 86 4.69 0.79 9.63
CA VAL A 86 6.09 0.55 9.31
C VAL A 86 6.72 -0.20 10.47
N VAL A 87 7.38 -1.33 10.20
CA VAL A 87 7.93 -2.20 11.25
C VAL A 87 9.42 -2.45 11.01
N SER A 88 10.23 -2.43 12.05
CA SER A 88 11.64 -2.84 11.97
C SER A 88 11.80 -4.33 11.63
N LEU A 89 12.93 -4.72 11.04
CA LEU A 89 13.15 -6.11 10.59
C LEU A 89 13.14 -7.14 11.73
N ASP A 90 13.47 -6.72 12.95
CA ASP A 90 13.41 -7.53 14.17
C ASP A 90 12.03 -7.49 14.86
N GLY A 91 11.09 -6.70 14.32
CA GLY A 91 9.75 -6.51 14.86
C GLY A 91 9.66 -5.66 16.13
N GLN A 92 10.76 -5.12 16.66
CA GLN A 92 10.77 -4.49 17.99
C GLN A 92 10.24 -3.06 17.98
N ARG A 93 10.41 -2.35 16.86
CA ARG A 93 9.85 -1.02 16.60
C ARG A 93 8.76 -1.12 15.55
N ALA A 94 7.62 -0.46 15.80
CA ALA A 94 6.54 -0.29 14.85
C ALA A 94 5.90 1.09 15.01
N VAL A 95 5.61 1.73 13.87
CA VAL A 95 4.89 3.01 13.80
C VAL A 95 3.61 2.79 13.00
N ARG A 96 2.47 3.24 13.54
CA ARG A 96 1.15 3.03 12.93
C ARG A 96 0.45 4.37 12.75
N ALA A 97 -0.24 4.51 11.63
CA ALA A 97 -1.07 5.67 11.35
C ALA A 97 -2.37 5.23 10.66
N ARG A 98 -3.45 5.98 10.90
CA ARG A 98 -4.75 5.76 10.26
C ARG A 98 -5.44 7.08 10.04
N ALA A 99 -6.06 7.24 8.87
CA ALA A 99 -6.87 8.41 8.57
C ALA A 99 -8.02 8.06 7.63
N ARG A 100 -9.06 8.89 7.67
CA ARG A 100 -10.16 8.86 6.72
C ARG A 100 -10.09 10.05 5.76
N GLY A 101 -10.56 9.86 4.54
CA GLY A 101 -10.61 10.92 3.55
C GLY A 101 -11.55 10.58 2.40
N PRO A 102 -11.98 11.56 1.60
CA PRO A 102 -12.86 11.30 0.46
C PRO A 102 -12.15 10.42 -0.57
N GLY A 103 -12.87 9.47 -1.18
CA GLY A 103 -12.31 8.60 -2.22
C GLY A 103 -11.79 9.36 -3.44
N GLY A 104 -12.34 10.55 -3.71
CA GLY A 104 -11.86 11.46 -4.74
C GLY A 104 -10.46 12.06 -4.49
N ASP A 105 -9.94 12.01 -3.26
CA ASP A 105 -8.58 12.42 -2.89
C ASP A 105 -7.78 11.24 -2.29
N ALA A 106 -7.93 10.05 -2.86
CA ALA A 106 -7.24 8.84 -2.39
C ALA A 106 -5.72 9.01 -2.27
N ALA A 107 -5.08 9.58 -3.29
CA ALA A 107 -3.64 9.80 -3.26
C ALA A 107 -3.23 10.84 -2.20
N GLY A 108 -4.05 11.88 -1.96
CA GLY A 108 -3.82 12.84 -0.88
C GLY A 108 -3.96 12.20 0.49
N LEU A 109 -4.93 11.31 0.69
CA LEU A 109 -5.06 10.50 1.90
C LEU A 109 -3.79 9.66 2.14
N GLY A 110 -3.28 8.97 1.10
CA GLY A 110 -2.04 8.21 1.18
C GLY A 110 -0.84 9.03 1.65
N ARG A 111 -0.63 10.20 1.05
CA ARG A 111 0.45 11.12 1.44
C ARG A 111 0.31 11.64 2.86
N ARG A 112 -0.92 11.95 3.32
CA ARG A 112 -1.16 12.40 4.71
C ARG A 112 -0.78 11.33 5.72
N VAL A 113 -1.20 10.08 5.50
CA VAL A 113 -0.87 8.96 6.38
C VAL A 113 0.63 8.68 6.38
N ALA A 114 1.29 8.73 5.21
CA ALA A 114 2.75 8.61 5.11
C ALA A 114 3.50 9.68 5.92
N ARG A 115 3.08 10.95 5.86
CA ARG A 115 3.70 12.02 6.63
C ARG A 115 3.53 11.83 8.13
N GLN A 116 2.34 11.41 8.57
CA GLN A 116 2.12 11.07 9.97
C GLN A 116 3.08 9.96 10.42
N LEU A 117 3.27 8.90 9.63
CA LEU A 117 4.23 7.85 9.93
C LEU A 117 5.67 8.40 10.05
N LEU A 118 6.08 9.31 9.16
CA LEU A 118 7.41 9.92 9.20
C LEU A 118 7.60 10.80 10.43
N GLU A 119 6.61 11.62 10.77
CA GLU A 119 6.57 12.45 11.97
C GLU A 119 6.67 11.60 13.25
N ASP A 120 6.04 10.41 13.23
CA ASP A 120 6.07 9.44 14.33
C ASP A 120 7.33 8.54 14.33
N GLY A 121 8.30 8.80 13.46
CA GLY A 121 9.63 8.16 13.49
C GLY A 121 9.81 6.96 12.55
N ALA A 122 8.90 6.73 11.61
CA ALA A 122 9.05 5.65 10.63
C ALA A 122 10.30 5.81 9.73
N GLY A 123 10.79 7.04 9.55
CA GLY A 123 12.00 7.32 8.76
C GLY A 123 13.22 6.55 9.24
N ALA A 124 13.47 6.55 10.56
CA ALA A 124 14.61 5.83 11.14
C ALA A 124 14.55 4.32 10.88
N ILE A 125 13.35 3.72 10.92
CA ILE A 125 13.16 2.30 10.60
C ILE A 125 13.47 2.03 9.12
N LEU A 126 13.02 2.91 8.23
CA LEU A 126 13.23 2.75 6.79
C LEU A 126 14.71 2.94 6.40
N ASP A 127 15.40 3.85 7.07
CA ASP A 127 16.84 4.09 6.86
C ASP A 127 17.67 2.88 7.30
N ASP A 128 17.38 2.30 8.49
CA ASP A 128 18.03 1.07 8.96
C ASP A 128 17.89 -0.09 7.95
N VAL A 129 16.72 -0.21 7.31
CA VAL A 129 16.44 -1.23 6.29
C VAL A 129 17.25 -0.97 5.02
N ARG A 130 17.35 0.29 4.57
CA ARG A 130 18.11 0.67 3.37
C ARG A 130 19.60 0.42 3.56
N GLU A 131 20.15 0.73 4.73
CA GLU A 131 21.54 0.43 5.07
C GLU A 131 21.81 -1.08 5.07
N ALA A 132 20.90 -1.87 5.62
CA ALA A 132 21.01 -3.32 5.62
C ALA A 132 20.93 -3.95 4.21
N GLN A 133 20.25 -3.30 3.26
CA GLN A 133 20.07 -3.82 1.89
C GLN A 133 21.26 -3.53 0.95
N GLY A 134 22.08 -2.53 1.25
CA GLY A 134 23.28 -2.17 0.46
C GLY A 134 23.02 -1.83 -1.03
N PRO A 135 24.03 -1.35 -1.78
CA PRO A 135 23.88 -1.00 -3.19
C PRO A 135 23.72 -2.20 -4.15
N ALA A 136 23.76 -3.45 -3.65
CA ALA A 136 23.77 -4.67 -4.46
C ALA A 136 22.42 -5.42 -4.53
N GLY A 137 21.36 -4.93 -3.88
CA GLY A 137 20.01 -5.51 -3.98
C GLY A 137 19.27 -5.22 -5.30
N GLY A 138 19.91 -4.49 -6.22
CA GLY A 138 19.32 -3.91 -7.43
C GLY A 138 19.44 -4.73 -8.72
N LEU A 139 19.72 -6.04 -8.66
CA LEU A 139 19.47 -6.92 -9.81
C LEU A 139 18.00 -7.35 -9.78
N GLN A 140 17.14 -6.44 -10.22
CA GLN A 140 15.80 -6.79 -10.71
C GLN A 140 15.95 -7.58 -12.03
N PRO A 141 15.11 -8.60 -12.30
CA PRO A 141 14.94 -9.10 -13.65
C PRO A 141 14.32 -8.04 -14.57
#